data_AF-A0A522W2K4-F1
#
_entry.id   AF-A0A522W2K4-F1
#
_cell.length_a   1.000
_cell.length_b   1.000
_cell.length_c   1.000
_cell.angle_alpha   90.00
_cell.angle_beta   90.00
_cell.angle_gamma   90.00
#
_symmetry.space_group_name_H-M   'P 1'
#
loop_
_entity.id
_entity.type
_entity.pdbx_description
1 polymer ?
#
loop_
_entity_poly.entity_id
_entity_poly.type
_entity_poly.pdbx_seq_one_letter_code
_entity_poly.pdbx_strand_id
1 'polypeptide(L)'
;MERRFACTICGKCCQGWLPLTIGDAVRHAHLFPLAVLWSTVRQGSKAFALTGQLGLQFNKKVALRLTPLAYIPTSMPCPALTDGNRCSIHESKPLRCRAMPFSADRETNDQADLLIPRPGWLCDISPSAAVVYRDGAILDRADFEAERQALAAQAPVLKAYGEFLLKSLPSLKIQIEKLAQRPGGGQMVLKISPLLRKIPSVDLLDFARRQAPVLKAFLDRLPEGEQFKEYRKNYADWAQEMESLQGGGA
;
A
#
# COMPACT_ATOMS: atom_id res chain seq x y z
N MET A 1 27.31 3.83 -10.89
CA MET A 1 27.33 4.25 -9.47
C MET A 1 26.80 3.11 -8.60
N GLU A 2 27.53 2.77 -7.54
CA GLU A 2 27.13 1.75 -6.56
C GLU A 2 26.32 2.35 -5.41
N ARG A 3 25.42 1.54 -4.84
CA ARG A 3 24.70 1.86 -3.60
C ARG A 3 24.72 0.66 -2.67
N ARG A 4 24.89 0.95 -1.38
CA ARG A 4 25.00 -0.02 -0.30
C ARG A 4 23.84 0.11 0.65
N PHE A 5 23.37 -1.01 1.18
CA PHE A 5 22.26 -1.04 2.11
C PHE A 5 22.21 -2.34 2.90
N ALA A 6 21.98 -2.24 4.21
CA ALA A 6 21.57 -3.33 5.06
C ALA A 6 20.46 -2.88 6.02
N CYS A 7 19.38 -3.66 6.09
CA CYS A 7 18.30 -3.42 7.03
C CYS A 7 18.71 -3.90 8.43
N THR A 8 18.68 -3.00 9.41
CA THR A 8 19.13 -3.25 10.79
C THR A 8 17.97 -3.29 11.79
N ILE A 9 16.81 -2.70 11.45
CA ILE A 9 15.68 -2.52 12.37
C ILE A 9 14.34 -2.46 11.63
N CYS A 10 13.29 -3.05 12.20
CA CYS A 10 11.94 -2.98 11.65
C CYS A 10 11.21 -1.70 12.10
N GLY A 11 10.23 -1.25 11.32
CA GLY A 11 9.33 -0.15 11.74
C GLY A 11 9.94 1.26 11.75
N LYS A 12 11.19 1.43 11.28
CA LYS A 12 11.80 2.76 11.08
C LYS A 12 11.80 3.22 9.62
N CYS A 13 12.00 2.30 8.67
CA CYS A 13 11.96 2.61 7.24
C CYS A 13 10.56 2.48 6.60
N CYS A 14 9.67 1.68 7.19
CA CYS A 14 8.30 1.45 6.70
C CYS A 14 7.26 1.95 7.73
N GLN A 15 7.11 3.27 7.87
CA GLN A 15 6.13 3.86 8.79
C GLN A 15 4.89 4.36 8.06
N GLY A 16 3.75 4.22 8.73
CA GLY A 16 2.45 4.67 8.23
C GLY A 16 1.89 3.79 7.12
N TRP A 17 1.58 4.39 5.98
CA TRP A 17 0.94 3.71 4.85
C TRP A 17 1.88 2.70 4.20
N LEU A 18 1.53 1.42 4.30
CA LEU A 18 2.26 0.33 3.67
C LEU A 18 1.45 -0.20 2.48
N PRO A 19 1.94 -0.04 1.24
CA PRO A 19 1.39 -0.74 0.08
C PRO A 19 1.40 -2.25 0.27
N LEU A 20 0.33 -2.93 -0.10
CA LEU A 20 0.19 -4.37 -0.02
C LEU A 20 -0.26 -4.92 -1.37
N THR A 21 0.13 -6.16 -1.64
CA THR A 21 -0.56 -6.95 -2.65
C THR A 21 -1.95 -7.33 -2.15
N ILE A 22 -2.87 -7.68 -3.03
CA ILE A 22 -4.19 -8.20 -2.66
C ILE A 22 -4.02 -9.43 -1.76
N GLY A 23 -3.10 -10.33 -2.11
CA GLY A 23 -2.81 -11.53 -1.33
C GLY A 23 -2.35 -11.22 0.10
N ASP A 24 -1.42 -10.26 0.26
CA ASP A 24 -0.94 -9.84 1.58
C ASP A 24 -2.04 -9.13 2.38
N ALA A 25 -2.85 -8.28 1.73
CA ALA A 25 -3.99 -7.63 2.38
C ALA A 25 -4.97 -8.68 2.93
N VAL A 26 -5.37 -9.67 2.13
CA VAL A 26 -6.29 -10.73 2.58
C VAL A 26 -5.67 -11.61 3.66
N ARG A 27 -4.39 -11.98 3.53
CA ARG A 27 -3.68 -12.81 4.52
C ARG A 27 -3.60 -12.11 5.89
N HIS A 28 -3.32 -10.81 5.90
CA HIS A 28 -3.11 -10.03 7.11
C HIS A 28 -4.31 -9.15 7.51
N ALA A 29 -5.52 -9.50 7.06
CA ALA A 29 -6.76 -8.79 7.40
C ALA A 29 -7.06 -8.72 8.91
N HIS A 30 -6.45 -9.60 9.71
CA HIS A 30 -6.57 -9.62 11.17
C HIS A 30 -5.54 -8.72 11.88
N LEU A 31 -4.66 -8.05 11.13
CA LEU A 31 -3.51 -7.33 11.68
C LEU A 31 -3.47 -5.86 11.27
N PHE A 32 -3.81 -5.54 10.03
CA PHE A 32 -3.72 -4.19 9.49
C PHE A 32 -5.11 -3.60 9.21
N PRO A 33 -5.35 -2.30 9.51
CA PRO A 33 -6.53 -1.61 9.02
C PRO A 33 -6.38 -1.40 7.50
N LEU A 34 -7.19 -2.10 6.70
CA LEU A 34 -7.00 -2.16 5.25
C LEU A 34 -7.90 -1.20 4.49
N ALA A 35 -7.30 -0.58 3.48
CA ALA A 35 -7.96 0.32 2.54
C ALA A 35 -7.41 0.11 1.12
N VAL A 36 -7.91 0.90 0.16
CA VAL A 36 -7.35 1.00 -1.18
C VAL A 36 -6.94 2.44 -1.45
N LEU A 37 -5.65 2.63 -1.71
CA LEU A 37 -5.08 3.90 -2.13
C LEU A 37 -5.24 4.08 -3.65
N TRP A 38 -5.78 5.22 -4.04
CA TRP A 38 -5.82 5.69 -5.41
C TRP A 38 -4.84 6.85 -5.54
N SER A 39 -3.77 6.69 -6.32
CA SER A 39 -2.81 7.76 -6.62
C SER A 39 -2.88 8.14 -8.09
N THR A 40 -2.94 9.44 -8.39
CA THR A 40 -2.85 9.93 -9.76
C THR A 40 -1.39 10.07 -10.18
N VAL A 41 -1.07 9.54 -11.36
CA VAL A 41 0.27 9.63 -11.96
C VAL A 41 0.11 10.28 -13.33
N ARG A 42 0.79 11.42 -13.52
CA ARG A 42 0.70 12.19 -14.77
C ARG A 42 1.68 11.70 -15.83
N GLN A 43 1.32 11.92 -17.08
CA GLN A 43 2.23 11.81 -18.22
C GLN A 43 3.47 12.70 -17.98
N GLY A 44 4.65 12.15 -18.21
CA GLY A 44 5.93 12.77 -17.90
C GLY A 44 6.58 12.26 -16.60
N SER A 45 5.82 11.64 -15.70
CA SER A 45 6.42 10.88 -14.59
C SER A 45 7.08 9.60 -15.12
N LYS A 46 8.26 9.25 -14.58
CA LYS A 46 8.93 7.96 -14.86
C LYS A 46 8.03 6.76 -14.58
N ALA A 47 7.12 6.90 -13.61
CA ALA A 47 6.22 5.83 -13.21
C ALA A 47 4.95 5.73 -14.07
N PHE A 48 4.73 6.63 -15.04
CA PHE A 48 3.47 6.72 -15.79
C PHE A 48 3.15 5.45 -16.57
N ALA A 49 4.08 4.98 -17.39
CA ALA A 49 3.88 3.81 -18.24
C ALA A 49 3.57 2.56 -17.41
N LEU A 50 4.41 2.30 -16.40
CA LEU A 50 4.21 1.18 -15.48
C LEU A 50 2.90 1.27 -14.69
N THR A 51 2.50 2.48 -14.28
CA THR A 51 1.22 2.69 -13.60
C THR A 51 0.04 2.40 -14.54
N GLY A 52 0.12 2.72 -15.83
CA GLY A 52 -0.90 2.32 -16.80
C GLY A 52 -0.97 0.81 -17.02
N GLN A 53 0.18 0.12 -16.93
CA GLN A 53 0.24 -1.34 -17.06
C GLN A 53 -0.33 -2.06 -15.84
N LEU A 54 0.10 -1.69 -14.63
CA LEU A 54 -0.28 -2.37 -13.38
C LEU A 54 -1.57 -1.83 -12.75
N GLY A 55 -1.88 -0.57 -13.00
CA GLY A 55 -3.06 0.12 -12.49
C GLY A 55 -4.08 0.35 -13.60
N LEU A 56 -4.69 1.53 -13.64
CA LEU A 56 -5.74 1.87 -14.60
C LEU A 56 -5.35 3.11 -15.41
N GLN A 57 -5.52 3.06 -16.73
CA GLN A 57 -5.42 4.25 -17.57
C GLN A 57 -6.70 5.08 -17.44
N PHE A 58 -6.62 6.27 -16.86
CA PHE A 58 -7.81 7.13 -16.68
C PHE A 58 -8.09 7.97 -17.94
N ASN A 59 -7.06 8.60 -18.50
CA ASN A 59 -7.10 9.27 -19.79
C ASN A 59 -5.67 9.36 -20.37
N LYS A 60 -5.49 10.00 -21.54
CA LYS A 60 -4.17 10.10 -22.19
C LYS A 60 -3.05 10.72 -21.33
N LYS A 61 -3.39 11.52 -20.33
CA LYS A 61 -2.45 12.28 -19.49
C LYS A 61 -2.37 11.78 -18.05
N VAL A 62 -3.26 10.89 -17.62
CA VAL A 62 -3.37 10.43 -16.23
C VAL A 62 -3.57 8.92 -16.18
N ALA A 63 -2.71 8.27 -15.41
CA ALA A 63 -2.86 6.89 -14.97
C ALA A 63 -3.16 6.87 -13.47
N LEU A 64 -3.81 5.81 -12.99
CA LEU A 64 -4.20 5.61 -11.60
C LEU A 64 -3.47 4.40 -11.06
N ARG A 65 -2.72 4.61 -9.99
CA ARG A 65 -2.18 3.52 -9.17
C ARG A 65 -3.22 3.15 -8.13
N LEU A 66 -3.69 1.92 -8.19
CA LEU A 66 -4.66 1.35 -7.26
C LEU A 66 -3.93 0.34 -6.40
N THR A 67 -3.86 0.57 -5.09
CA THR A 67 -3.04 -0.25 -4.21
C THR A 67 -3.79 -0.59 -2.93
N PRO A 68 -4.04 -1.89 -2.63
CA PRO A 68 -4.34 -2.31 -1.27
C PRO A 68 -3.28 -1.78 -0.30
N LEU A 69 -3.70 -1.40 0.89
CA LEU A 69 -2.90 -0.56 1.78
C LEU A 69 -3.20 -0.91 3.23
N ALA A 70 -2.17 -1.06 4.07
CA ALA A 70 -2.32 -0.90 5.52
C ALA A 70 -2.35 0.61 5.86
N TYR A 71 -3.53 1.12 6.15
CA TYR A 71 -3.81 2.54 6.34
C TYR A 71 -3.55 2.95 7.79
N ILE A 72 -2.29 3.22 8.13
CA ILE A 72 -1.87 3.54 9.51
C ILE A 72 -1.26 4.95 9.55
N PRO A 73 -1.57 5.81 10.55
CA PRO A 73 -0.87 7.07 10.72
C PRO A 73 0.63 6.87 10.94
N THR A 74 1.47 7.76 10.41
CA THR A 74 2.94 7.67 10.56
C THR A 74 3.42 7.76 12.00
N SER A 75 2.63 8.36 12.90
CA SER A 75 2.92 8.45 14.33
C SER A 75 2.62 7.18 15.11
N MET A 76 1.94 6.20 14.51
CA MET A 76 1.63 4.92 15.15
C MET A 76 2.64 3.84 14.72
N PRO A 77 3.06 2.96 15.65
CA PRO A 77 3.95 1.86 15.31
C PRO A 77 3.25 0.86 14.40
N CYS A 78 4.04 0.12 13.61
CA CYS A 78 3.54 -1.04 12.88
C CYS A 78 2.98 -2.08 13.87
N PRO A 79 1.78 -2.64 13.63
CA PRO A 79 1.16 -3.62 14.54
C PRO A 79 1.93 -4.94 14.63
N ALA A 80 2.82 -5.21 13.67
CA ALA A 80 3.73 -6.36 13.70
C ALA A 80 5.08 -6.09 14.39
N LEU A 81 5.27 -4.91 14.98
CA LEU A 81 6.53 -4.54 15.63
C LEU A 81 6.55 -5.05 17.08
N THR A 82 7.54 -5.86 17.42
CA THR A 82 7.80 -6.30 18.80
C THR A 82 8.61 -5.26 19.55
N ASP A 83 8.66 -5.36 20.89
CA ASP A 83 9.46 -4.46 21.76
C ASP A 83 10.96 -4.42 21.39
N GLY A 84 11.51 -5.55 20.89
CA GLY A 84 12.88 -5.62 20.38
C GLY A 84 13.11 -4.99 19.00
N ASN A 85 12.17 -4.19 18.48
CA ASN A 85 12.17 -3.63 17.13
C ASN A 85 12.35 -4.65 15.99
N ARG A 86 11.81 -5.86 16.19
CA ARG A 86 11.75 -6.93 15.19
C ARG A 86 10.32 -7.12 14.71
N CYS A 87 10.18 -7.70 13.52
CA CYS A 87 8.88 -8.02 12.96
C CYS A 87 8.41 -9.38 13.48
N SER A 88 7.25 -9.43 14.13
CA SER A 88 6.67 -10.67 14.67
C SER A 88 6.22 -11.65 13.59
N ILE A 89 5.97 -11.16 12.38
CA ILE A 89 5.55 -11.96 11.21
C ILE A 89 6.69 -12.16 10.21
N HIS A 90 7.94 -12.32 10.68
CA HIS A 90 9.13 -12.30 9.81
C HIS A 90 9.02 -13.26 8.61
N GLU A 91 8.60 -14.50 8.85
CA GLU A 91 8.46 -15.55 7.83
C GLU A 91 7.31 -15.30 6.84
N SER A 92 6.30 -14.54 7.25
CA SER A 92 5.11 -14.24 6.45
C SER A 92 4.98 -12.75 6.14
N LYS A 93 6.10 -12.01 6.13
CA LYS A 93 6.11 -10.58 5.82
C LYS A 93 5.43 -10.29 4.48
N PRO A 94 4.68 -9.18 4.37
CA PRO A 94 4.23 -8.69 3.08
C PRO A 94 5.38 -8.55 2.08
N LEU A 95 5.11 -8.80 0.80
CA LEU A 95 6.15 -8.72 -0.24
C LEU A 95 6.81 -7.34 -0.30
N ARG A 96 6.03 -6.27 -0.14
CA ARG A 96 6.52 -4.88 -0.02
C ARG A 96 7.55 -4.72 1.10
N CYS A 97 7.40 -5.41 2.22
CA CYS A 97 8.34 -5.37 3.34
C CYS A 97 9.62 -6.15 3.02
N ARG A 98 9.52 -7.28 2.32
CA ARG A 98 10.66 -8.11 1.91
C ARG A 98 11.52 -7.40 0.86
N ALA A 99 10.88 -6.78 -0.13
CA ALA A 99 11.56 -6.07 -1.20
C ALA A 99 12.22 -4.74 -0.77
N MET A 100 12.07 -4.30 0.48
CA MET A 100 12.70 -3.06 0.94
C MET A 100 14.22 -3.11 0.81
N PRO A 101 14.85 -2.02 0.31
CA PRO A 101 14.26 -0.71 0.07
C PRO A 101 13.71 -0.50 -1.36
N PHE A 102 13.84 -1.49 -2.24
CA PHE A 102 13.46 -1.40 -3.65
C PHE A 102 11.96 -1.47 -3.87
N SER A 103 11.40 -0.61 -4.69
CA SER A 103 9.97 -0.62 -4.98
C SER A 103 9.61 -1.27 -6.29
N ALA A 104 8.90 -2.41 -6.26
CA ALA A 104 8.39 -3.05 -7.46
C ALA A 104 7.21 -2.27 -8.10
N ASP A 105 6.88 -1.07 -7.65
CA ASP A 105 6.00 -0.14 -8.37
C ASP A 105 6.77 0.92 -9.18
N ARG A 106 8.10 0.78 -9.26
CA ARG A 106 9.03 1.58 -10.07
C ARG A 106 9.88 0.70 -10.98
N GLU A 107 10.42 1.27 -12.04
CA GLU A 107 11.34 0.58 -12.94
C GLU A 107 12.64 0.19 -12.22
N THR A 108 13.27 -0.92 -12.64
CA THR A 108 14.50 -1.41 -11.99
C THR A 108 15.64 -0.40 -12.04
N ASN A 109 15.73 0.41 -13.09
CA ASN A 109 16.74 1.46 -13.24
C ASN A 109 16.41 2.76 -12.47
N ASP A 110 15.26 2.83 -11.82
CA ASP A 110 14.75 4.00 -11.10
C ASP A 110 14.54 3.69 -9.60
N GLN A 111 15.61 3.24 -8.95
CA GLN A 111 15.57 2.80 -7.55
C GLN A 111 16.56 3.54 -6.63
N ALA A 112 17.52 4.26 -7.22
CA ALA A 112 18.71 4.74 -6.52
C ALA A 112 18.40 5.71 -5.36
N ASP A 113 17.31 6.47 -5.45
CA ASP A 113 16.86 7.40 -4.41
C ASP A 113 16.19 6.70 -3.23
N LEU A 114 15.65 5.49 -3.41
CA LEU A 114 15.08 4.70 -2.30
C LEU A 114 16.17 4.17 -1.35
N LEU A 115 17.42 4.13 -1.82
CA LEU A 115 18.59 3.73 -1.05
C LEU A 115 19.18 4.88 -0.23
N ILE A 116 18.57 6.06 -0.28
CA ILE A 116 18.97 7.22 0.52
C ILE A 116 18.09 7.26 1.78
N PRO A 117 18.65 7.01 2.99
CA PRO A 117 17.88 7.01 4.21
C PRO A 117 17.25 8.38 4.49
N ARG A 118 16.00 8.37 4.95
CA ARG A 118 15.29 9.58 5.40
C ARG A 118 15.60 9.85 6.87
N PRO A 119 15.31 11.07 7.39
CA PRO A 119 15.45 11.36 8.82
C PRO A 119 14.78 10.28 9.68
N GLY A 120 15.53 9.74 10.65
CA GLY A 120 15.07 8.68 11.57
C GLY A 120 15.23 7.24 11.06
N TRP A 121 15.67 7.03 9.82
CA TRP A 121 16.03 5.68 9.33
C TRP A 121 17.38 5.26 9.93
N LEU A 122 17.48 4.01 10.37
CA LEU A 122 18.67 3.45 11.04
C LEU A 122 19.38 2.37 10.21
N CYS A 123 19.07 2.26 8.93
CA CYS A 123 19.69 1.30 8.01
C CYS A 123 21.19 1.60 7.83
N ASP A 124 22.01 0.56 7.66
CA ASP A 124 23.44 0.72 7.37
C ASP A 124 23.64 0.94 5.86
N ILE A 125 24.25 2.09 5.51
CA ILE A 125 24.62 2.46 4.14
C ILE A 125 26.13 2.73 4.01
N SER A 126 26.89 2.39 5.04
CA SER A 126 28.33 2.62 5.10
C SER A 126 29.09 1.68 4.15
N PRO A 127 30.41 1.86 3.98
CA PRO A 127 31.22 0.95 3.17
C PRO A 127 31.18 -0.52 3.62
N SER A 128 30.84 -0.81 4.89
CA SER A 128 30.70 -2.20 5.37
C SER A 128 29.40 -2.87 4.94
N ALA A 129 28.36 -2.10 4.57
CA ALA A 129 27.13 -2.66 4.05
C ALA A 129 27.35 -3.28 2.66
N ALA A 130 26.57 -4.32 2.36
CA ALA A 130 26.58 -4.99 1.07
C ALA A 130 26.20 -4.02 -0.06
N VAL A 131 26.84 -4.15 -1.22
CA VAL A 131 26.36 -3.49 -2.44
C VAL A 131 25.09 -4.20 -2.87
N VAL A 132 24.01 -3.45 -3.07
CA VAL A 132 22.70 -4.01 -3.46
C VAL A 132 22.23 -3.48 -4.81
N TYR A 133 22.82 -2.39 -5.29
CA TYR A 133 22.46 -1.76 -6.56
C TYR A 133 23.68 -1.18 -7.25
N ARG A 134 23.85 -1.46 -8.53
CA ARG A 134 24.97 -1.00 -9.35
C ARG A 134 24.48 -0.71 -10.77
N ASP A 135 24.83 0.46 -11.28
CA ASP A 135 24.65 0.84 -12.68
C ASP A 135 23.24 0.62 -13.25
N GLY A 136 22.21 0.93 -12.45
CA GLY A 136 20.82 0.78 -12.87
C GLY A 136 20.21 -0.59 -12.58
N ALA A 137 20.95 -1.51 -11.95
CA ALA A 137 20.51 -2.87 -11.68
C ALA A 137 20.50 -3.20 -10.19
N ILE A 138 19.43 -3.85 -9.77
CA ILE A 138 19.32 -4.52 -8.46
C ILE A 138 20.12 -5.83 -8.55
N LEU A 139 21.01 -6.08 -7.58
CA LEU A 139 21.91 -7.23 -7.60
C LEU A 139 21.23 -8.53 -7.15
N ASP A 140 20.47 -8.50 -6.05
CA ASP A 140 19.56 -9.59 -5.66
C ASP A 140 18.12 -9.16 -5.92
N ARG A 141 17.48 -9.83 -6.87
CA ARG A 141 16.17 -9.46 -7.40
C ARG A 141 15.03 -10.33 -6.89
N ALA A 142 15.29 -11.35 -6.06
CA ALA A 142 14.29 -12.36 -5.75
C ALA A 142 13.00 -11.75 -5.15
N ASP A 143 13.12 -10.93 -4.10
CA ASP A 143 11.96 -10.31 -3.46
C ASP A 143 11.30 -9.22 -4.32
N PHE A 144 12.11 -8.44 -5.05
CA PHE A 144 11.60 -7.44 -5.99
C PHE A 144 10.75 -8.08 -7.10
N GLU A 145 11.23 -9.19 -7.65
CA GLU A 145 10.56 -9.90 -8.73
C GLU A 145 9.31 -10.62 -8.22
N ALA A 146 9.35 -11.21 -7.02
CA ALA A 146 8.16 -11.78 -6.39
C ALA A 146 7.06 -10.74 -6.19
N GLU A 147 7.42 -9.54 -5.72
CA GLU A 147 6.47 -8.43 -5.60
C GLU A 147 5.97 -7.96 -6.98
N ARG A 148 6.87 -7.76 -7.95
CA ARG A 148 6.52 -7.38 -9.34
C ARG A 148 5.51 -8.35 -9.96
N GLN A 149 5.74 -9.65 -9.81
CA GLN A 149 4.87 -10.69 -10.32
C GLN A 149 3.50 -10.66 -9.65
N ALA A 150 3.46 -10.50 -8.32
CA ALA A 150 2.20 -10.36 -7.60
C ALA A 150 1.42 -9.10 -8.02
N LEU A 151 2.11 -7.97 -8.23
CA LEU A 151 1.52 -6.73 -8.73
C LEU A 151 0.97 -6.89 -10.15
N ALA A 152 1.67 -7.60 -11.03
CA ALA A 152 1.21 -7.90 -12.38
C ALA A 152 -0.01 -8.83 -12.36
N ALA A 153 0.02 -9.88 -11.53
CA ALA A 153 -1.06 -10.85 -11.41
C ALA A 153 -2.37 -10.23 -10.90
N GLN A 154 -2.30 -9.26 -9.98
CA GLN A 154 -3.49 -8.59 -9.45
C GLN A 154 -4.01 -7.44 -10.34
N ALA A 155 -3.23 -6.98 -11.31
CA ALA A 155 -3.57 -5.82 -12.14
C ALA A 155 -4.93 -5.93 -12.85
N PRO A 156 -5.34 -7.08 -13.43
CA PRO A 156 -6.66 -7.22 -14.05
C PRO A 156 -7.81 -6.99 -13.07
N VAL A 157 -7.71 -7.51 -11.85
CA VAL A 157 -8.73 -7.33 -10.80
C VAL A 157 -8.83 -5.86 -10.39
N LEU A 158 -7.68 -5.19 -10.19
CA LEU A 158 -7.66 -3.78 -9.83
C LEU A 158 -8.22 -2.89 -10.93
N LYS A 159 -7.91 -3.18 -12.21
CA LYS A 159 -8.50 -2.49 -13.37
C LYS A 159 -10.01 -2.59 -13.37
N ALA A 160 -10.55 -3.82 -13.27
CA ALA A 160 -11.98 -4.06 -13.25
C ALA A 160 -12.68 -3.38 -12.06
N TYR A 161 -12.05 -3.38 -10.89
CA TYR A 161 -12.50 -2.63 -9.71
C TYR A 161 -12.54 -1.11 -9.98
N GLY A 162 -11.46 -0.56 -10.53
CA GLY A 162 -11.34 0.86 -10.82
C GLY A 162 -12.37 1.34 -11.86
N GLU A 163 -12.49 0.61 -12.97
CA GLU A 163 -13.46 0.88 -14.03
C GLU A 163 -14.89 0.82 -13.51
N PHE A 164 -15.21 -0.17 -12.68
CA PHE A 164 -16.52 -0.29 -12.03
C PHE A 164 -16.82 0.95 -11.18
N LEU A 165 -15.92 1.36 -10.29
CA LEU A 165 -16.16 2.53 -9.44
C LEU A 165 -16.29 3.83 -10.26
N LEU A 166 -15.47 4.01 -11.30
CA LEU A 166 -15.59 5.19 -12.18
C LEU A 166 -16.89 5.20 -12.97
N LYS A 167 -17.41 4.04 -13.36
CA LYS A 167 -18.72 3.93 -14.03
C LYS A 167 -19.86 4.23 -13.05
N SER A 168 -19.77 3.73 -11.83
CA SER A 168 -20.84 3.82 -10.82
C SER A 168 -20.89 5.16 -10.07
N LEU A 169 -19.77 5.89 -9.97
CA LEU A 169 -19.66 7.10 -9.16
C LEU A 169 -19.11 8.28 -9.99
N PRO A 170 -19.98 9.08 -10.66
CA PRO A 170 -19.53 10.24 -11.43
C PRO A 170 -18.73 11.26 -10.61
N SER A 171 -19.05 11.43 -9.32
CA SER A 171 -18.32 12.30 -8.40
C SER A 171 -16.86 11.87 -8.20
N LEU A 172 -16.55 10.58 -8.30
CA LEU A 172 -15.19 10.05 -8.19
C LEU A 172 -14.31 10.52 -9.35
N LYS A 173 -14.85 10.57 -10.58
CA LYS A 173 -14.13 11.11 -11.75
C LYS A 173 -13.71 12.56 -11.53
N ILE A 174 -14.64 13.39 -11.06
CA ILE A 174 -14.38 14.81 -10.77
C ILE A 174 -13.30 14.95 -9.69
N GLN A 175 -13.33 14.12 -8.65
CA GLN A 175 -12.30 14.14 -7.60
C GLN A 175 -10.93 13.73 -8.13
N ILE A 176 -10.85 12.70 -8.97
CA ILE A 176 -9.61 12.25 -9.62
C ILE A 176 -9.03 13.33 -10.51
N GLU A 177 -9.86 14.03 -11.29
CA GLU A 177 -9.42 15.16 -12.11
C GLU A 177 -8.83 16.27 -11.24
N LYS A 178 -9.48 16.64 -10.14
CA LYS A 178 -8.97 17.62 -9.18
C LYS A 178 -7.65 17.18 -8.54
N LEU A 179 -7.55 15.92 -8.10
CA LEU A 179 -6.32 15.35 -7.54
C LEU A 179 -5.19 15.35 -8.57
N ALA A 180 -5.53 15.02 -9.82
CA ALA A 180 -4.58 15.04 -10.91
C ALA A 180 -4.01 16.45 -11.11
N GLN A 181 -4.73 17.55 -10.82
CA GLN A 181 -4.22 18.92 -10.97
C GLN A 181 -3.20 19.37 -9.91
N ARG A 182 -2.96 18.59 -8.84
CA ARG A 182 -1.93 18.93 -7.85
C ARG A 182 -0.51 18.68 -8.38
N PRO A 183 0.50 19.48 -7.96
CA PRO A 183 1.91 19.21 -8.27
C PRO A 183 2.30 17.80 -7.80
N GLY A 184 2.87 16.98 -8.68
CA GLY A 184 3.22 15.59 -8.38
C GLY A 184 2.05 14.60 -8.36
N GLY A 185 0.82 15.06 -8.61
CA GLY A 185 -0.39 14.25 -8.49
C GLY A 185 -1.02 14.32 -7.10
N GLY A 186 -1.99 13.45 -6.86
CA GLY A 186 -2.77 13.44 -5.63
C GLY A 186 -3.21 12.04 -5.26
N GLN A 187 -3.61 11.89 -4.01
CA GLN A 187 -3.98 10.62 -3.41
C GLN A 187 -5.36 10.71 -2.77
N MET A 188 -6.09 9.61 -2.78
CA MET A 188 -7.28 9.41 -1.98
C MET A 188 -7.37 7.97 -1.51
N VAL A 189 -7.99 7.77 -0.35
CA VAL A 189 -8.13 6.46 0.26
C VAL A 189 -9.60 6.07 0.27
N LEU A 190 -9.88 4.88 -0.25
CA LEU A 190 -11.22 4.30 -0.31
C LEU A 190 -11.27 3.04 0.56
N LYS A 191 -12.47 2.71 1.03
CA LYS A 191 -12.74 1.42 1.67
C LYS A 191 -12.40 0.25 0.76
N ILE A 192 -11.96 -0.86 1.37
CA ILE A 192 -11.52 -2.07 0.65
C ILE A 192 -12.67 -2.96 0.17
N SER A 193 -13.86 -2.87 0.79
CA SER A 193 -14.97 -3.79 0.50
C SER A 193 -15.39 -3.88 -0.98
N PRO A 194 -15.40 -2.81 -1.80
CA PRO A 194 -15.80 -2.96 -3.21
C PRO A 194 -14.74 -3.67 -4.04
N LEU A 195 -13.47 -3.64 -3.63
CA LEU A 195 -12.41 -4.43 -4.26
C LEU A 195 -12.58 -5.92 -3.92
N LEU A 196 -12.88 -6.25 -2.65
CA LEU A 196 -13.04 -7.64 -2.22
C LEU A 196 -14.16 -8.35 -2.98
N ARG A 197 -15.26 -7.65 -3.28
CA ARG A 197 -16.37 -8.17 -4.10
C ARG A 197 -15.97 -8.52 -5.54
N LYS A 198 -14.78 -8.11 -6.01
CA LYS A 198 -14.22 -8.46 -7.32
C LYS A 198 -13.28 -9.65 -7.28
N ILE A 199 -13.03 -10.23 -6.10
CA ILE A 199 -12.11 -11.36 -5.92
C ILE A 199 -12.93 -12.59 -5.52
N PRO A 200 -13.23 -13.51 -6.45
CA PRO A 200 -14.10 -14.65 -6.17
C PRO A 200 -13.62 -15.56 -5.05
N SER A 201 -12.31 -15.63 -4.82
CA SER A 201 -11.71 -16.48 -3.79
C SER A 201 -11.76 -15.89 -2.37
N VAL A 202 -12.27 -14.67 -2.19
CA VAL A 202 -12.36 -14.03 -0.87
C VAL A 202 -13.71 -14.35 -0.26
N ASP A 203 -13.69 -15.05 0.88
CA ASP A 203 -14.83 -15.10 1.79
C ASP A 203 -15.00 -13.72 2.45
N LEU A 204 -16.01 -12.97 1.99
CA LEU A 204 -16.30 -11.62 2.49
C LEU A 204 -16.70 -11.62 3.96
N LEU A 205 -17.37 -12.67 4.43
CA LEU A 205 -17.86 -12.77 5.80
C LEU A 205 -16.69 -13.04 6.75
N ASP A 206 -15.83 -14.00 6.41
CA ASP A 206 -14.60 -14.26 7.15
C ASP A 206 -13.67 -13.03 7.15
N PHE A 207 -13.48 -12.38 6.00
CA PHE A 207 -12.69 -11.16 5.93
C PHE A 207 -13.25 -10.07 6.86
N ALA A 208 -14.57 -9.86 6.83
CA ALA A 208 -15.22 -8.86 7.66
C ALA A 208 -15.08 -9.16 9.16
N ARG A 209 -15.21 -10.42 9.58
CA ARG A 209 -14.98 -10.87 10.97
C ARG A 209 -13.55 -10.59 11.43
N ARG A 210 -12.55 -10.80 10.55
CA ARG A 210 -11.15 -10.50 10.86
C ARG A 210 -10.86 -9.00 10.92
N GLN A 211 -11.52 -8.21 10.07
CA GLN A 211 -11.17 -6.80 9.90
C GLN A 211 -11.91 -5.84 10.84
N ALA A 212 -13.18 -6.11 11.18
CA ALA A 212 -13.93 -5.27 12.12
C ALA A 212 -13.20 -5.01 13.46
N PRO A 213 -12.67 -6.04 14.17
CA PRO A 213 -11.97 -5.80 15.44
C PRO A 213 -10.68 -4.98 15.27
N VAL A 214 -9.98 -5.13 14.14
CA VAL A 214 -8.75 -4.36 13.87
C VAL A 214 -9.09 -2.88 13.70
N LEU A 215 -10.10 -2.55 12.87
CA LEU A 215 -10.51 -1.17 12.65
C LEU A 215 -10.95 -0.49 13.96
N LYS A 216 -11.72 -1.19 14.80
CA LYS A 216 -12.11 -0.70 16.14
C LYS A 216 -10.91 -0.49 17.06
N ALA A 217 -10.02 -1.48 17.16
CA ALA A 217 -8.83 -1.37 17.99
C ALA A 217 -7.93 -0.20 17.57
N PHE A 218 -7.82 0.09 16.27
CA PHE A 218 -7.12 1.26 15.79
C PHE A 218 -7.87 2.57 16.09
N LEU A 219 -9.20 2.59 15.93
CA LEU A 219 -10.04 3.73 16.28
C LEU A 219 -9.88 4.12 17.76
N ASP A 220 -9.88 3.14 18.66
CA ASP A 220 -9.76 3.34 20.11
C ASP A 220 -8.37 3.86 20.52
N ARG A 221 -7.35 3.54 19.72
CA ARG A 221 -5.95 3.93 19.96
C ARG A 221 -5.53 5.20 19.23
N LEU A 222 -6.37 5.75 18.36
CA LEU A 222 -6.05 6.98 17.63
C LEU A 222 -5.89 8.14 18.63
N PRO A 223 -4.75 8.85 18.62
CA PRO A 223 -4.60 10.03 19.45
C PRO A 223 -5.60 11.12 19.04
N GLU A 224 -5.83 12.07 19.95
CA GLU A 224 -6.58 13.27 19.62
C GLU A 224 -5.78 14.20 18.69
N GLY A 225 -6.50 14.99 17.90
CA GLY A 225 -5.93 16.00 17.00
C GLY A 225 -6.53 15.98 15.60
N GLU A 226 -6.52 17.15 14.95
CA GLU A 226 -7.12 17.34 13.63
C GLU A 226 -6.45 16.44 12.55
N GLN A 227 -5.17 16.15 12.71
CA GLN A 227 -4.43 15.24 11.82
C GLN A 227 -4.94 13.80 11.80
N PHE A 228 -5.72 13.38 12.81
CA PHE A 228 -6.30 12.04 12.91
C PHE A 228 -7.77 11.99 12.53
N LYS A 229 -8.41 13.12 12.23
CA LYS A 229 -9.85 13.20 11.95
C LYS A 229 -10.29 12.33 10.78
N GLU A 230 -9.50 12.31 9.69
CA GLU A 230 -9.80 11.47 8.53
C GLU A 230 -9.64 9.98 8.86
N TYR A 231 -8.60 9.59 9.60
CA TYR A 231 -8.44 8.21 10.09
C TYR A 231 -9.59 7.79 10.99
N ARG A 232 -10.00 8.65 11.93
CA ARG A 232 -11.09 8.39 12.87
C ARG A 232 -12.39 8.15 12.13
N LYS A 233 -12.73 9.03 11.19
CA LYS A 233 -13.89 8.87 10.31
C LYS A 233 -13.81 7.55 9.53
N ASN A 234 -12.70 7.33 8.83
CA ASN A 234 -12.52 6.16 7.99
C ASN A 234 -12.62 4.84 8.78
N TYR A 235 -11.94 4.73 9.92
CA TYR A 235 -12.01 3.52 10.75
C TYR A 235 -13.42 3.26 11.28
N ALA A 236 -14.12 4.29 11.75
CA ALA A 236 -15.49 4.16 12.22
C ALA A 236 -16.45 3.71 11.09
N ASP A 237 -16.43 4.42 9.96
CA ASP A 237 -17.28 4.14 8.80
C ASP A 237 -17.02 2.72 8.26
N TRP A 238 -15.76 2.31 8.19
CA TRP A 238 -15.39 1.00 7.63
C TRP A 238 -15.63 -0.13 8.64
N ALA A 239 -15.46 0.11 9.95
CA ALA A 239 -15.79 -0.88 10.97
C ALA A 239 -17.29 -1.22 10.93
N GLN A 240 -18.15 -0.20 10.88
CA GLN A 240 -19.60 -0.37 10.76
C GLN A 240 -19.99 -1.15 9.49
N GLU A 241 -19.32 -0.89 8.37
CA GLU A 241 -19.52 -1.65 7.13
C GLU A 241 -19.13 -3.13 7.31
N MET A 242 -17.99 -3.43 7.93
CA MET A 242 -17.56 -4.81 8.19
C MET A 242 -18.54 -5.53 9.13
N GLU A 243 -19.12 -4.85 10.11
CA GLU A 243 -20.16 -5.43 10.98
C GLU A 243 -21.47 -5.69 10.23
N SER A 244 -21.85 -4.76 9.35
CA SER A 244 -23.05 -4.92 8.52
C SER A 244 -22.94 -6.13 7.59
N LEU A 245 -21.75 -6.39 7.03
CA LEU A 245 -21.47 -7.59 6.24
C LEU A 245 -21.57 -8.88 7.07
N GLN A 246 -21.41 -8.81 8.40
CA GLN A 246 -21.56 -9.97 9.29
C GLN A 246 -23.02 -10.24 9.66
N GLY A 247 -23.82 -9.18 9.86
CA GLY A 247 -25.23 -9.28 10.20
C GLY A 247 -26.17 -9.49 8.99
N GLY A 248 -25.69 -9.22 7.77
CA GLY A 248 -26.47 -9.25 6.53
C GLY A 248 -26.54 -10.61 5.82
N GLY A 249 -26.64 -11.71 6.57
CA GLY A 249 -27.15 -12.98 6.05
C GLY A 249 -28.67 -13.02 6.23
N ALA A 250 -29.39 -12.33 5.36
CA ALA A 250 -30.84 -12.48 5.18
C ALA A 250 -31.13 -12.60 3.67
#